data_AF-A0A7S2QKY2-F1
#
_entry.id   AF-A0A7S2QKY2-F1
#
_cell.length_a   1.000
_cell.length_b   1.000
_cell.length_c   1.000
_cell.angle_alpha   90.00
_cell.angle_beta   90.00
_cell.angle_gamma   90.00
#
_symmetry.space_group_name_H-M   'P 1'
#
loop_
_entity.id
_entity.type
_entity.pdbx_description
1 polymer ?
#
loop_
_entity_poly.entity_id
_entity_poly.type
_entity_poly.pdbx_seq_one_letter_code
_entity_poly.pdbx_strand_id
1 'polypeptide(L)'
;KWKTAEEVAALIRSLPVEEQPKQIIVTRKGMLDPLEVHLLDFPNIVIKGSELSLPFQACMKIEKFGDLILKATQPEMVLFNLYDDWLKSISSYTAFSRMILILRALHVNPDRTKVILKPDK
;
A
#
# COMPACT_ATOMS: atom_id res chain seq x y z
N LYS A 1 -10.99 -6.80 8.14
CA LYS A 1 -10.17 -6.42 9.31
C LYS A 1 -9.37 -7.62 9.79
N TRP A 2 -9.98 -8.61 10.45
CA TRP A 2 -9.30 -9.85 10.88
C TRP A 2 -8.60 -10.59 9.73
N LYS A 3 -9.30 -10.88 8.62
CA LYS A 3 -8.66 -11.48 7.43
C LYS A 3 -7.48 -10.67 6.89
N THR A 4 -7.56 -9.33 6.93
CA THR A 4 -6.44 -8.46 6.52
C THR A 4 -5.25 -8.62 7.45
N ALA A 5 -5.47 -8.70 8.76
CA ALA A 5 -4.40 -8.91 9.74
C ALA A 5 -3.77 -10.31 9.60
N GLU A 6 -4.59 -11.33 9.32
CA GLU A 6 -4.13 -12.69 9.01
C GLU A 6 -3.20 -12.71 7.78
N GLU A 7 -3.61 -12.11 6.66
CA GLU A 7 -2.79 -12.04 5.44
C GLU A 7 -1.51 -11.23 5.64
N VAL A 8 -1.55 -10.14 6.43
CA VAL A 8 -0.35 -9.36 6.79
C VAL A 8 0.62 -10.21 7.62
N ALA A 9 0.12 -10.96 8.61
CA ALA A 9 0.94 -11.85 9.40
C ALA A 9 1.54 -12.98 8.55
N ALA A 10 0.76 -13.56 7.62
CA ALA A 10 1.24 -14.55 6.67
C ALA A 10 2.36 -14.00 5.77
N LEU A 11 2.20 -12.77 5.26
CA LEU A 11 3.23 -12.09 4.48
C LEU A 11 4.52 -11.92 5.29
N ILE A 12 4.45 -11.42 6.53
CA ILE A 12 5.64 -11.24 7.37
C ILE A 12 6.33 -12.58 7.67
N ARG A 13 5.56 -13.65 7.91
CA ARG A 13 6.12 -15.01 8.09
C ARG A 13 6.85 -15.53 6.86
N SER A 14 6.45 -15.11 5.66
CA SER A 14 7.09 -15.52 4.41
C SER A 14 8.42 -14.81 4.12
N LEU A 15 8.69 -13.69 4.81
CA LEU A 15 9.92 -12.92 4.64
C LEU A 15 11.07 -13.45 5.50
N PRO A 16 12.32 -13.45 4.99
CA PRO A 16 13.51 -13.63 5.81
C PRO A 16 13.54 -12.63 6.98
N VAL A 17 14.15 -13.02 8.10
CA VAL A 17 14.16 -12.22 9.33
C VAL A 17 14.79 -10.84 9.10
N GLU A 18 15.74 -10.73 8.18
CA GLU A 18 16.41 -9.49 7.81
C GLU A 18 15.50 -8.49 7.07
N GLU A 19 14.46 -9.00 6.39
CA GLU A 19 13.51 -8.22 5.60
C GLU A 19 12.23 -7.88 6.38
N GLN A 20 12.05 -8.46 7.57
CA GLN A 20 10.87 -8.22 8.38
C GLN A 20 10.80 -6.76 8.86
N PRO A 21 9.62 -6.11 8.78
CA PRO A 21 9.49 -4.70 9.12
C PRO A 21 9.58 -4.49 10.62
N LYS A 22 10.37 -3.50 11.06
CA LYS A 22 10.40 -3.09 12.47
C LYS A 22 9.12 -2.38 12.93
N GLN A 23 8.38 -1.79 11.99
CA GLN A 23 7.18 -1.01 12.28
C GLN A 23 6.12 -1.24 11.22
N ILE A 24 4.87 -1.32 11.65
CA ILE A 24 3.70 -1.37 10.77
C ILE A 24 2.81 -0.18 11.07
N ILE A 25 2.52 0.63 10.05
CA ILE A 25 1.69 1.82 10.19
C ILE A 25 0.33 1.53 9.56
N VAL A 26 -0.74 1.61 10.36
CA VAL A 26 -2.12 1.44 9.90
C VAL A 26 -2.76 2.79 9.61
N THR A 27 -3.49 2.89 8.50
CA THR A 27 -4.22 4.12 8.13
C THR A 27 -5.61 4.21 8.74
N ARG A 28 -6.15 3.10 9.27
CA ARG A 28 -7.47 3.06 9.91
C ARG A 28 -7.31 2.53 11.32
N LYS A 29 -7.72 3.30 12.33
CA LYS A 29 -7.59 2.94 13.77
C LYS A 29 -8.17 1.56 14.10
N GLY A 30 -9.27 1.18 13.45
CA GLY A 30 -9.88 -0.15 13.64
C GLY A 30 -9.08 -1.34 13.09
N MET A 31 -7.84 -1.15 12.65
CA MET A 31 -6.89 -2.20 12.29
C MET A 31 -5.86 -2.49 13.39
N LEU A 32 -5.78 -1.67 14.45
CA LEU A 32 -4.83 -1.84 15.55
C LEU A 32 -5.05 -3.19 16.26
N ASP A 33 -6.22 -3.39 16.88
CA ASP A 33 -6.48 -4.62 17.66
C ASP A 33 -6.31 -5.91 16.84
N PRO A 34 -6.84 -6.03 15.59
CA PRO A 34 -6.63 -7.22 14.78
C PRO A 34 -5.16 -7.51 14.50
N LEU A 35 -4.34 -6.48 14.22
CA LEU A 35 -2.92 -6.66 13.96
C LEU A 35 -2.15 -7.00 15.23
N GLU A 36 -2.50 -6.41 16.37
CA GLU A 36 -1.90 -6.76 17.67
C GLU A 36 -2.11 -8.23 18.01
N VAL A 37 -3.30 -8.77 17.77
CA VAL A 37 -3.61 -10.18 18.01
C VAL A 37 -2.88 -11.12 17.03
N HIS A 38 -2.85 -10.79 15.74
CA HIS A 38 -2.23 -11.67 14.73
C HIS A 38 -0.70 -11.61 14.71
N LEU A 39 -0.09 -10.57 15.29
CA LEU A 39 1.35 -10.37 15.31
C LEU A 39 2.00 -10.61 16.69
N LEU A 40 1.31 -11.30 17.61
CA LEU A 40 1.88 -11.68 18.92
C LEU A 40 3.19 -12.48 18.80
N ASP A 41 3.35 -13.25 17.71
CA ASP A 41 4.56 -14.01 17.42
C ASP A 41 5.78 -13.11 17.04
N PHE A 42 5.54 -11.81 16.83
CA PHE A 42 6.54 -10.85 16.33
C PHE A 42 6.77 -9.71 17.34
N PRO A 43 7.41 -9.99 18.49
CA PRO A 43 7.54 -9.01 19.59
C PRO A 43 8.37 -7.76 19.22
N ASN A 44 9.16 -7.84 18.15
CA ASN A 44 10.00 -6.73 17.68
C ASN A 44 9.28 -5.75 16.75
N ILE A 45 8.04 -6.05 16.35
CA ILE A 45 7.29 -5.23 15.40
C ILE A 45 6.37 -4.27 16.16
N VAL A 46 6.61 -2.97 15.98
CA VAL A 46 5.76 -1.93 16.60
C VAL A 46 4.62 -1.56 15.67
N ILE A 47 3.38 -1.69 16.14
CA ILE A 47 2.17 -1.30 15.41
C ILE A 47 1.83 0.16 15.76
N LYS A 48 1.60 1.00 14.74
CA LYS A 48 1.31 2.43 14.91
C LYS A 48 0.08 2.84 14.11
N GLY A 49 -0.76 3.68 14.71
CA GLY A 49 -1.84 4.37 13.99
C GLY A 49 -1.34 5.65 13.33
N SER A 50 -1.67 5.86 12.06
CA SER A 50 -1.50 7.15 11.39
C SER A 50 -2.74 8.02 11.59
N GLU A 51 -2.54 9.27 12.04
CA GLU A 51 -3.59 10.31 12.03
C GLU A 51 -3.74 10.97 10.64
N LEU A 52 -2.79 10.72 9.73
CA LEU A 52 -2.86 11.23 8.36
C LEU A 52 -3.90 10.44 7.56
N SER A 53 -4.80 11.18 6.90
CA SER A 53 -5.75 10.63 5.93
C SER A 53 -5.05 10.32 4.60
N LEU A 54 -4.22 9.28 4.57
CA LEU A 54 -3.43 8.91 3.38
C LEU A 54 -4.33 8.34 2.26
N PRO A 55 -4.18 8.78 0.99
CA PRO A 55 -5.09 8.43 -0.09
C PRO A 55 -4.82 7.04 -0.73
N PHE A 56 -4.31 6.06 0.00
CA PHE A 56 -3.97 4.73 -0.57
C PHE A 56 -5.16 3.98 -1.17
N GLN A 57 -6.39 4.28 -0.74
CA GLN A 57 -7.59 3.72 -1.39
C GLN A 57 -7.69 4.13 -2.88
N ALA A 58 -7.08 5.25 -3.28
CA ALA A 58 -7.06 5.70 -4.66
C ALA A 58 -6.25 4.78 -5.58
N CYS A 59 -5.42 3.87 -5.05
CA CYS A 59 -4.76 2.83 -5.84
C CYS A 59 -5.78 2.01 -6.65
N MET A 60 -6.98 1.77 -6.12
CA MET A 60 -8.06 1.06 -6.83
C MET A 60 -8.54 1.77 -8.10
N LYS A 61 -8.21 3.07 -8.28
CA LYS A 61 -8.55 3.84 -9.48
C LYS A 61 -7.50 3.73 -10.59
N ILE A 62 -6.38 3.05 -10.33
CA ILE A 62 -5.34 2.74 -11.31
C ILE A 62 -5.81 1.53 -12.12
N GLU A 63 -5.93 1.68 -13.44
CA GLU A 63 -6.54 0.69 -14.34
C GLU A 63 -5.86 -0.67 -14.25
N LYS A 64 -4.53 -0.70 -14.17
CA LYS A 64 -3.75 -1.94 -14.01
C LYS A 64 -4.20 -2.78 -12.81
N PHE A 65 -4.50 -2.14 -11.67
CA PHE A 65 -4.96 -2.85 -10.47
C PHE A 65 -6.43 -3.25 -10.59
N GLY A 66 -7.27 -2.37 -11.16
CA GLY A 66 -8.68 -2.67 -11.40
C GLY A 66 -8.87 -3.93 -12.25
N ASP A 67 -8.15 -4.01 -13.38
CA ASP A 67 -8.24 -5.15 -14.30
C ASP A 67 -7.79 -6.47 -13.67
N LEU A 68 -6.72 -6.44 -12.86
CA LEU A 68 -6.22 -7.64 -12.18
C LEU A 68 -7.21 -8.15 -11.14
N ILE A 69 -7.79 -7.23 -10.35
CA ILE A 69 -8.75 -7.58 -9.31
C ILE A 69 -10.04 -8.14 -9.92
N LEU A 70 -10.51 -7.59 -11.04
CA LEU A 70 -11.71 -8.08 -11.72
C LEU A 70 -11.52 -9.45 -12.39
N LYS A 71 -10.30 -9.78 -12.81
CA LYS A 71 -9.97 -11.06 -13.46
C LYS A 71 -9.59 -12.17 -12.48
N ALA A 72 -9.38 -11.85 -11.20
CA ALA A 72 -8.96 -12.81 -10.19
C ALA A 72 -10.05 -13.87 -9.96
N THR A 73 -9.71 -15.15 -10.15
CA THR A 73 -10.59 -16.30 -9.91
C THR A 73 -10.29 -17.02 -8.60
N GLN A 74 -9.15 -16.72 -7.98
CA GLN A 74 -8.68 -17.30 -6.72
C GLN A 74 -7.87 -16.26 -5.92
N PRO A 75 -7.66 -16.49 -4.61
CA PRO A 75 -6.74 -15.66 -3.83
C PRO A 75 -5.32 -15.74 -4.38
N GLU A 76 -4.73 -14.59 -4.68
CA GLU A 76 -3.39 -14.49 -5.26
C GLU A 76 -2.65 -13.27 -4.68
N MET A 77 -1.36 -13.45 -4.41
CA MET A 77 -0.47 -12.36 -4.01
C MET A 77 0.29 -11.86 -5.24
N VAL A 78 0.19 -10.56 -5.53
CA VAL A 78 0.84 -9.93 -6.68
C VAL A 78 1.79 -8.83 -6.20
N LEU A 79 3.00 -8.81 -6.76
CA LEU A 79 4.03 -7.83 -6.42
C LEU A 79 4.05 -6.66 -7.41
N PHE A 80 4.09 -5.44 -6.87
CA PHE A 80 4.21 -4.21 -7.65
C PHE A 80 5.18 -3.24 -6.98
N ASN A 81 5.89 -2.49 -7.81
CA ASN A 81 6.65 -1.32 -7.37
C ASN A 81 5.84 -0.05 -7.70
N LEU A 82 5.38 0.66 -6.68
CA LEU A 82 4.60 1.90 -6.85
C LEU A 82 5.43 3.11 -7.29
N TYR A 83 6.76 3.01 -7.27
CA TYR A 83 7.67 4.07 -7.69
C TYR A 83 8.25 3.85 -9.09
N ASP A 84 7.90 2.76 -9.78
CA ASP A 84 8.55 2.38 -11.03
C ASP A 84 10.09 2.43 -10.89
N ASP A 85 10.75 3.29 -11.66
CA ASP A 85 12.19 3.51 -11.61
C ASP A 85 12.61 4.85 -10.98
N TRP A 86 11.70 5.57 -10.32
CA TRP A 86 11.95 6.91 -9.77
C TRP A 86 13.14 6.94 -8.82
N LEU A 87 13.36 5.86 -8.05
CA LEU A 87 14.48 5.76 -7.11
C LEU A 87 15.87 5.78 -7.79
N LYS A 88 15.95 5.64 -9.13
CA LYS A 88 17.20 5.83 -9.88
C LYS A 88 17.61 7.30 -10.00
N SER A 89 16.67 8.23 -9.84
CA SER A 89 16.89 9.66 -10.10
C SER A 89 16.51 10.57 -8.93
N ILE A 90 15.65 10.12 -8.02
CA ILE A 90 15.17 10.91 -6.88
C ILE A 90 15.19 10.12 -5.57
N SER A 91 15.26 10.84 -4.45
CA SER A 91 15.22 10.24 -3.11
C SER A 91 13.89 9.53 -2.83
N SER A 92 13.90 8.59 -1.88
CA SER A 92 12.68 7.93 -1.38
C SER A 92 11.67 8.92 -0.80
N TYR A 93 12.13 9.98 -0.15
CA TYR A 93 11.27 11.06 0.34
C TYR A 93 10.52 11.74 -0.80
N THR A 94 11.24 12.13 -1.86
CA THR A 94 10.64 12.78 -3.04
C THR A 94 9.70 11.81 -3.78
N ALA A 95 10.08 10.54 -3.91
CA ALA A 95 9.27 9.52 -4.58
C ALA A 95 7.97 9.26 -3.82
N PHE A 96 8.03 9.15 -2.50
CA PHE A 96 6.85 9.01 -1.64
C PHE A 96 5.93 10.23 -1.76
N SER A 97 6.48 11.46 -1.70
CA SER A 97 5.67 12.67 -1.87
C SER A 97 5.02 12.76 -3.26
N ARG A 98 5.74 12.36 -4.33
CA ARG A 98 5.19 12.27 -5.69
C ARG A 98 4.03 11.26 -5.75
N MET A 99 4.21 10.07 -5.18
CA MET A 99 3.16 9.04 -5.12
C MET A 99 1.92 9.57 -4.38
N ILE A 100 2.09 10.16 -3.20
CA ILE A 100 0.97 10.70 -2.41
C ILE A 100 0.23 11.80 -3.17
N LEU A 101 0.96 12.68 -3.88
CA LEU A 101 0.34 13.72 -4.71
C LEU A 101 -0.53 13.13 -5.83
N ILE A 102 -0.01 12.14 -6.56
CA ILE A 102 -0.75 11.45 -7.64
C ILE A 102 -1.98 10.74 -7.08
N LEU A 103 -1.83 9.99 -5.99
CA LEU A 103 -2.95 9.28 -5.35
C LEU A 103 -4.00 10.27 -4.81
N ARG A 104 -3.58 11.42 -4.27
CA ARG A 104 -4.52 12.47 -3.84
C ARG A 104 -5.27 13.07 -5.03
N ALA A 105 -4.59 13.35 -6.14
CA ALA A 105 -5.23 13.86 -7.35
C ALA A 105 -6.26 12.86 -7.89
N LEU A 106 -5.91 11.57 -7.98
CA LEU A 106 -6.84 10.49 -8.34
C LEU A 106 -8.01 10.38 -7.36
N HIS A 107 -7.78 10.58 -6.06
CA HIS A 107 -8.84 10.59 -5.06
C HIS A 107 -9.85 11.72 -5.33
N VAL A 108 -9.36 12.95 -5.57
CA VAL A 108 -10.17 14.17 -5.72
C VAL A 108 -10.88 14.24 -7.07
N ASN A 109 -10.17 14.05 -8.18
CA ASN A 109 -10.74 14.09 -9.52
C ASN A 109 -10.03 13.07 -10.43
N PRO A 110 -10.54 11.83 -10.51
CA PRO A 110 -9.90 10.78 -11.28
C PRO A 110 -9.88 11.09 -12.78
N ASP A 111 -10.96 11.62 -13.34
CA ASP A 111 -11.08 11.85 -14.79
C ASP A 111 -10.06 12.87 -15.26
N ARG A 112 -9.99 14.02 -14.58
CA ARG A 112 -8.99 15.06 -14.89
C ARG A 112 -7.57 14.55 -14.66
N THR A 113 -7.34 13.79 -13.59
CA THR A 113 -6.01 13.25 -13.29
C THR A 113 -5.56 12.27 -14.38
N LYS A 114 -6.44 11.38 -14.86
CA LYS A 114 -6.15 10.46 -15.95
C LYS A 114 -5.81 11.20 -17.25
N VAL A 115 -6.49 12.31 -17.54
CA VAL A 115 -6.16 13.16 -18.69
C VAL A 115 -4.76 13.76 -18.54
N ILE A 116 -4.40 14.25 -17.35
CA ILE A 116 -3.07 14.82 -17.07
C ILE A 116 -1.96 13.76 -17.13
N LEU A 117 -2.23 12.55 -16.65
CA LEU A 117 -1.26 11.44 -16.65
C LEU A 117 -1.13 10.76 -18.01
N LYS A 118 -1.97 11.11 -18.98
CA LYS A 118 -1.86 10.58 -20.34
C LYS A 118 -0.56 11.13 -20.96
N PRO A 119 0.32 10.28 -21.49
CA PRO A 119 1.51 10.75 -22.18
C PRO A 119 1.14 11.66 -23.35
N ASP A 120 1.92 12.73 -23.54
CA ASP A 120 1.87 13.46 -24.80
C ASP A 120 2.30 12.52 -25.94
N LYS A 121 1.65 12.68 -27.10
CA LYS A 121 1.97 11.90 -28.31
C LYS A 121 3.37 12.22 -28.83
#